data_AF-M1CNW2-F1
#
_entry.id   AF-M1CNW2-F1
#
_cell.length_a   1.000
_cell.length_b   1.000
_cell.length_c   1.000
_cell.angle_alpha   90.00
_cell.angle_beta   90.00
_cell.angle_gamma   90.00
#
_symmetry.space_group_name_H-M   'P 1'
#
loop_
_entity.id
_entity.type
_entity.pdbx_description
1 polymer ?
#
loop_
_entity_poly.entity_id
_entity_poly.type
_entity_poly.pdbx_seq_one_letter_code
_entity_poly.pdbx_strand_id
1 'polypeptide(L)'
;MDIGSCWKNNGKSCDGNVTTDVTRYSEMILNPETPSWCKPDSPKLCPPYHIFPNGSRIHRNDTIRFPYEAYHMYCAPGNGEHIEEPNVHCDPYSNPQPQEILQILPHPVWGDYGYPTRKGDGWIGDPTTWELDVGNLSQSLYFYQDPGTTPARRKWTSINLGTEIYKDPNQVAEWTVTDFDILVPK
;
A
#
# COMPACT_ATOMS: atom_id res chain seq x y z
N MET A 1 -1.91 7.38 6.57
CA MET A 1 -3.28 6.82 6.39
C MET A 1 -3.14 5.48 5.74
N ASP A 2 -3.88 4.50 6.24
CA ASP A 2 -3.97 3.16 5.69
C ASP A 2 -5.43 2.79 5.40
N ILE A 3 -5.63 1.97 4.39
CA ILE A 3 -6.92 1.33 4.11
C ILE A 3 -6.70 -0.18 4.03
N GLY A 4 -7.58 -0.91 4.72
CA GLY A 4 -7.43 -2.32 5.00
C GLY A 4 -8.63 -3.16 4.55
N SER A 5 -8.35 -4.41 4.19
CA SER A 5 -9.37 -5.39 3.80
C SER A 5 -8.83 -6.82 3.89
N CYS A 6 -9.68 -7.80 3.58
CA CYS A 6 -9.33 -9.21 3.50
C CYS A 6 -9.99 -9.87 2.30
N TRP A 7 -9.20 -10.62 1.52
CA TRP A 7 -9.70 -11.61 0.55
C TRP A 7 -8.68 -12.74 0.34
N LYS A 8 -9.09 -13.86 -0.24
CA LYS A 8 -8.19 -14.99 -0.54
C LYS A 8 -7.49 -14.76 -1.88
N ASN A 9 -6.31 -15.37 -2.08
CA ASN A 9 -5.57 -15.26 -3.35
C ASN A 9 -6.35 -15.81 -4.55
N ASN A 10 -7.32 -16.71 -4.31
CA ASN A 10 -8.23 -17.23 -5.33
C ASN A 10 -9.48 -16.35 -5.59
N GLY A 11 -9.53 -15.15 -5.01
CA GLY A 11 -10.58 -14.14 -5.18
C GLY A 11 -11.84 -14.33 -4.35
N LYS A 12 -11.95 -15.40 -3.56
CA LYS A 12 -13.05 -15.56 -2.60
C LYS A 12 -12.92 -14.55 -1.45
N SER A 13 -14.04 -14.21 -0.83
CA SER A 13 -14.04 -13.46 0.43
C SER A 13 -13.37 -14.27 1.54
N CYS A 14 -12.76 -13.55 2.48
CA CYS A 14 -12.26 -14.16 3.71
C CYS A 14 -13.40 -14.76 4.54
N ASP A 15 -13.10 -15.85 5.24
CA ASP A 15 -14.07 -16.62 6.04
C ASP A 15 -13.57 -16.94 7.45
N GLY A 16 -12.47 -16.30 7.88
CA GLY A 16 -11.81 -16.52 9.16
C GLY A 16 -10.74 -17.63 9.12
N ASN A 17 -10.46 -18.21 7.96
CA ASN A 17 -9.44 -19.23 7.82
C ASN A 17 -8.03 -18.61 7.81
N VAL A 18 -7.33 -18.75 8.93
CA VAL A 18 -6.00 -18.19 9.17
C VAL A 18 -4.90 -18.63 8.19
N THR A 19 -5.11 -19.71 7.42
CA THR A 19 -4.15 -20.19 6.43
C THR A 19 -4.40 -19.61 5.03
N THR A 20 -5.68 -19.39 4.68
CA THR A 20 -6.05 -18.98 3.31
C THR A 20 -6.47 -17.52 3.19
N ASP A 21 -6.91 -16.93 4.29
CA ASP A 21 -7.27 -15.53 4.35
C ASP A 21 -6.01 -14.69 4.26
N VAL A 22 -6.09 -13.59 3.51
CA VAL A 22 -4.98 -12.67 3.35
C VAL A 22 -5.46 -11.27 3.67
N THR A 23 -4.90 -10.71 4.74
CA THR A 23 -5.17 -9.33 5.12
C THR A 23 -4.31 -8.40 4.28
N ARG A 24 -4.90 -7.33 3.75
CA ARG A 24 -4.25 -6.42 2.81
C ARG A 24 -4.32 -4.98 3.27
N TYR A 25 -3.19 -4.29 3.14
CA TYR A 25 -3.05 -2.90 3.53
C TYR A 25 -2.43 -2.08 2.40
N SER A 26 -3.00 -0.90 2.18
CA SER A 26 -2.44 0.16 1.34
C SER A 26 -2.19 1.36 2.23
N GLU A 27 -0.95 1.83 2.27
CA GLU A 27 -0.52 2.83 3.26
C GLU A 27 0.32 3.91 2.60
N MET A 28 0.11 5.18 2.96
CA MET A 28 1.05 6.25 2.61
C MET A 28 1.84 6.71 3.83
N ILE A 29 3.17 6.76 3.68
CA ILE A 29 4.11 7.30 4.66
C ILE A 29 4.44 8.74 4.29
N LEU A 30 4.22 9.68 5.21
CA LEU A 30 4.44 11.13 4.96
C LEU A 30 5.82 11.63 5.39
N ASN A 31 6.54 10.91 6.25
CA ASN A 31 7.86 11.33 6.72
C ASN A 31 8.80 11.55 5.52
N PRO A 32 9.28 12.78 5.25
CA PRO A 32 10.11 13.09 4.10
C PRO A 32 11.48 12.38 4.12
N GLU A 33 11.93 11.96 5.30
CA GLU A 33 13.19 11.24 5.48
C GLU A 33 13.06 9.76 5.12
N THR A 34 11.84 9.23 4.99
CA THR A 34 11.62 7.83 4.60
C THR A 34 12.14 7.61 3.17
N PRO A 35 13.15 6.75 2.98
CA PRO A 35 13.67 6.46 1.65
C PRO A 35 12.75 5.47 0.92
N SER A 36 12.82 5.45 -0.40
CA SER A 36 12.29 4.32 -1.16
C SER A 36 13.19 3.10 -0.98
N TRP A 37 12.65 1.96 -0.56
CA TRP A 37 13.35 0.67 -0.58
C TRP A 37 13.10 -0.12 -1.86
N CYS A 38 12.00 0.18 -2.56
CA CYS A 38 11.79 -0.27 -3.93
C CYS A 38 12.77 0.44 -4.87
N LYS A 39 13.76 -0.30 -5.40
CA LYS A 39 14.80 0.28 -6.28
C LYS A 39 15.03 -0.59 -7.52
N PRO A 40 15.48 0.00 -8.64
CA PRO A 40 15.73 -0.74 -9.87
C PRO A 40 16.81 -1.83 -9.70
N ASP A 41 17.79 -1.60 -8.82
CA ASP A 41 18.86 -2.54 -8.49
C ASP A 41 18.49 -3.53 -7.36
N SER A 42 17.36 -3.31 -6.68
CA SER A 42 16.84 -4.20 -5.63
C SER A 42 15.31 -4.31 -5.70
N PRO A 43 14.76 -4.96 -6.74
CA PRO A 43 13.32 -4.93 -7.02
C PRO A 43 12.47 -5.82 -6.10
N LYS A 44 13.08 -6.54 -5.16
CA LYS A 44 12.39 -7.46 -4.24
C LYS A 44 11.32 -6.81 -3.36
N LEU A 45 11.46 -5.49 -3.11
CA LEU A 45 10.51 -4.66 -2.35
C LEU A 45 9.63 -3.80 -3.28
N CYS A 46 9.66 -4.03 -4.59
CA CYS A 46 8.80 -3.37 -5.55
C CYS A 46 7.60 -4.25 -5.90
N PRO A 47 6.39 -3.68 -6.04
CA PRO A 47 5.29 -4.42 -6.63
C PRO A 47 5.65 -4.79 -8.07
N PRO A 48 5.25 -5.97 -8.58
CA PRO A 48 5.52 -6.38 -9.96
C PRO A 48 5.05 -5.37 -11.01
N TYR A 49 3.94 -4.67 -10.75
CA TYR A 49 3.40 -3.66 -11.65
C TYR A 49 3.02 -2.38 -10.93
N HIS A 50 3.31 -1.25 -11.58
CA HIS A 50 2.58 -0.01 -11.37
C HIS A 50 1.38 0.01 -12.31
N ILE A 51 0.23 0.51 -11.84
CA ILE A 51 -1.02 0.56 -12.59
C ILE A 51 -1.51 2.01 -12.55
N PHE A 52 -1.62 2.62 -13.73
CA PHE A 52 -2.10 3.99 -13.87
C PHE A 52 -3.63 4.06 -13.76
N PRO A 53 -4.21 5.25 -13.50
CA PRO A 53 -5.66 5.44 -13.45
C PRO A 53 -6.40 4.96 -14.71
N ASN A 54 -5.74 5.02 -15.88
CA ASN A 54 -6.30 4.52 -17.14
C ASN A 54 -6.21 2.99 -17.31
N GLY A 55 -5.75 2.26 -16.30
CA GLY A 55 -5.60 0.80 -16.27
C GLY A 55 -4.34 0.27 -16.96
N SER A 56 -3.55 1.13 -17.61
CA SER A 56 -2.26 0.72 -18.20
C SER A 56 -1.27 0.31 -17.11
N ARG A 57 -0.41 -0.65 -17.41
CA ARG A 57 0.52 -1.24 -16.44
C ARG A 57 1.95 -1.17 -16.92
N ILE A 58 2.86 -0.91 -16.00
CA ILE A 58 4.30 -0.93 -16.23
C ILE A 58 4.93 -1.92 -15.27
N HIS A 59 5.67 -2.88 -15.81
CA HIS A 59 6.37 -3.88 -15.02
C HIS A 59 7.60 -3.25 -14.34
N ARG A 60 7.93 -3.70 -13.12
CA ARG A 60 9.11 -3.27 -12.35
C ARG A 60 10.48 -3.58 -12.98
N ASN A 61 10.52 -4.18 -14.17
CA ASN A 61 11.74 -4.39 -14.95
C ASN A 61 11.92 -3.32 -16.03
N ASP A 62 10.89 -2.51 -16.28
CA ASP A 62 11.01 -1.31 -17.09
C ASP A 62 11.60 -0.19 -16.22
N THR A 63 12.91 -0.20 -16.09
CA THR A 63 13.65 0.70 -15.20
C THR A 63 13.55 2.17 -15.59
N ILE A 64 13.07 2.46 -16.80
CA ILE A 64 12.91 3.83 -17.32
C ILE A 64 11.57 4.41 -16.89
N ARG A 65 10.50 3.61 -16.92
CA ARG A 65 9.13 4.11 -16.75
C ARG A 65 8.48 3.73 -15.42
N PHE A 66 8.99 2.71 -14.72
CA PHE A 66 8.43 2.31 -13.44
C PHE A 66 8.76 3.37 -12.36
N PRO A 67 7.77 3.88 -11.61
CA PRO A 67 8.00 4.96 -10.64
C PRO A 67 8.51 4.41 -9.30
N TYR A 68 9.75 3.94 -9.24
CA TYR A 68 10.34 3.33 -8.03
C TYR A 68 10.20 4.22 -6.78
N GLU A 69 10.47 5.51 -6.93
CA GLU A 69 10.42 6.48 -5.82
C GLU A 69 9.02 6.68 -5.23
N ALA A 70 7.97 6.25 -5.93
CA ALA A 70 6.60 6.31 -5.45
C ALA A 70 6.27 5.21 -4.42
N TYR A 71 7.15 4.21 -4.28
CA TYR A 71 6.96 3.07 -3.41
C TYR A 71 8.02 3.05 -2.31
N HIS A 72 7.60 2.89 -1.06
CA HIS A 72 8.51 2.54 0.02
C HIS A 72 8.83 1.05 -0.07
N MET A 73 7.79 0.21 0.04
CA MET A 73 7.90 -1.24 -0.05
C MET A 73 6.60 -1.92 -0.45
N TYR A 74 6.76 -3.09 -1.07
CA TYR A 74 5.75 -4.11 -1.27
C TYR A 74 6.25 -5.40 -0.61
N CYS A 75 5.41 -6.03 0.20
CA CYS A 75 5.62 -7.41 0.65
C CYS A 75 4.43 -8.27 0.24
N ALA A 76 4.73 -9.43 -0.32
CA ALA A 76 3.78 -10.37 -0.89
C ALA A 76 3.14 -11.26 0.20
N PRO A 77 1.96 -11.83 -0.06
CA PRO A 77 1.35 -12.77 0.88
C PRO A 77 2.20 -14.01 1.06
N GLY A 78 2.27 -14.54 2.28
CA GLY A 78 3.05 -15.76 2.57
C GLY A 78 2.47 -17.05 1.97
N ASN A 79 1.24 -17.00 1.45
CA ASN A 79 0.49 -18.15 0.95
C ASN A 79 0.12 -18.05 -0.55
N GLY A 80 0.78 -17.18 -1.32
CA GLY A 80 0.59 -17.13 -2.77
C GLY A 80 1.38 -18.23 -3.49
N GLU A 81 0.77 -18.90 -4.46
CA GLU A 81 1.36 -20.09 -5.11
C GLU A 81 2.31 -19.72 -6.27
N HIS A 82 2.13 -18.54 -6.85
CA HIS A 82 2.78 -18.08 -8.08
C HIS A 82 3.29 -16.64 -7.96
N ILE A 83 3.82 -16.28 -6.78
CA ILE A 83 4.36 -14.93 -6.56
C ILE A 83 5.61 -14.76 -7.44
N GLU A 84 5.71 -13.61 -8.10
CA GLU A 84 6.84 -13.31 -8.96
C GLU A 84 8.12 -13.05 -8.15
N GLU A 85 9.20 -13.77 -8.47
CA GLU A 85 10.52 -13.54 -7.90
C GLU A 85 11.29 -12.44 -8.67
N PRO A 86 12.12 -11.62 -7.99
CA PRO A 86 12.36 -11.64 -6.56
C PRO A 86 11.22 -10.97 -5.77
N ASN A 87 10.88 -11.50 -4.60
CA ASN A 87 9.97 -10.85 -3.66
C ASN A 87 10.42 -11.00 -2.20
N VAL A 88 9.69 -10.36 -1.30
CA VAL A 88 9.73 -10.63 0.13
C VAL A 88 8.31 -10.89 0.62
N HIS A 89 8.15 -11.77 1.61
CA HIS A 89 6.88 -11.94 2.31
C HIS A 89 6.79 -10.95 3.48
N CYS A 90 5.57 -10.54 3.83
CA CYS A 90 5.35 -9.72 5.01
C CYS A 90 5.71 -10.50 6.30
N ASP A 91 6.22 -9.79 7.32
CA ASP A 91 6.66 -10.41 8.57
C ASP A 91 5.47 -11.03 9.34
N PRO A 92 5.50 -12.34 9.64
CA PRO A 92 4.44 -13.00 10.40
C PRO A 92 4.40 -12.59 11.88
N TYR A 93 5.41 -11.89 12.41
CA TYR A 93 5.48 -11.50 13.82
C TYR A 93 4.29 -10.64 14.25
N SER A 94 3.86 -9.72 13.38
CA SER A 94 2.79 -8.77 13.69
C SER A 94 1.39 -9.37 13.51
N ASN A 95 1.24 -10.42 12.70
CA ASN A 95 -0.05 -11.09 12.47
C ASN A 95 0.15 -12.57 12.10
N PRO A 96 -0.53 -13.51 12.78
CA PRO A 96 -0.45 -14.93 12.46
C PRO A 96 -1.05 -15.30 11.09
N GLN A 97 -1.87 -14.43 10.49
CA GLN A 97 -2.46 -14.64 9.17
C GLN A 97 -1.56 -14.09 8.06
N PRO A 98 -1.55 -14.67 6.86
CA PRO A 98 -0.88 -14.10 5.70
C PRO A 98 -1.28 -12.63 5.48
N GLN A 99 -0.28 -11.79 5.22
CA GLN A 99 -0.47 -10.37 4.96
C GLN A 99 0.14 -9.98 3.63
N GLU A 100 -0.43 -8.98 3.00
CA GLU A 100 0.17 -8.30 1.85
C GLU A 100 0.05 -6.78 2.07
N ILE A 101 1.19 -6.09 2.05
CA ILE A 101 1.28 -4.68 2.39
C ILE A 101 1.94 -3.95 1.24
N LEU A 102 1.33 -2.83 0.86
CA LEU A 102 1.90 -1.88 -0.09
C LEU A 102 1.99 -0.49 0.55
N GLN A 103 3.22 -0.08 0.85
CA GLN A 103 3.53 1.24 1.38
C GLN A 103 4.05 2.14 0.26
N ILE A 104 3.38 3.27 0.07
CA ILE A 104 3.69 4.29 -0.93
C ILE A 104 4.24 5.57 -0.29
N LEU A 105 4.95 6.35 -1.09
CA LEU A 105 5.53 7.63 -0.73
C LEU A 105 4.92 8.75 -1.56
N PRO A 106 4.96 10.01 -1.08
CA PRO A 106 4.53 11.17 -1.86
C PRO A 106 5.21 11.22 -3.22
N HIS A 107 4.43 11.22 -4.30
CA HIS A 107 4.94 11.18 -5.67
C HIS A 107 3.88 11.67 -6.67
N PRO A 108 4.26 12.31 -7.79
CA PRO A 108 3.28 12.86 -8.75
C PRO A 108 2.29 11.86 -9.34
N VAL A 109 2.65 10.57 -9.41
CA VAL A 109 1.75 9.50 -9.91
C VAL A 109 0.52 9.27 -9.04
N TRP A 110 0.49 9.82 -7.83
CA TRP A 110 -0.66 9.76 -6.93
C TRP A 110 -1.55 11.01 -6.98
N GLY A 111 -1.16 12.03 -7.75
CA GLY A 111 -1.82 13.33 -7.78
C GLY A 111 -3.28 13.27 -8.26
N ASP A 112 -3.58 12.38 -9.22
CA ASP A 112 -4.96 12.17 -9.70
C ASP A 112 -5.91 11.64 -8.61
N TYR A 113 -5.38 11.07 -7.53
CA TYR A 113 -6.14 10.62 -6.36
C TYR A 113 -6.15 11.63 -5.21
N GLY A 114 -5.55 12.81 -5.41
CA GLY A 114 -5.46 13.88 -4.42
C GLY A 114 -4.36 13.67 -3.36
N TYR A 115 -3.56 12.62 -3.47
CA TYR A 115 -2.51 12.32 -2.48
C TYR A 115 -1.30 13.26 -2.59
N PRO A 116 -0.54 13.45 -1.50
CA PRO A 116 0.75 14.15 -1.49
C PRO A 116 1.65 13.76 -2.67
N THR A 117 2.23 14.76 -3.34
CA THR A 117 3.00 14.55 -4.58
C THR A 117 4.49 14.79 -4.41
N ARG A 118 4.90 15.43 -3.32
CA ARG A 118 6.29 15.74 -3.00
C ARG A 118 6.61 15.36 -1.56
N LYS A 119 7.85 14.99 -1.31
CA LYS A 119 8.35 14.77 0.05
C LYS A 119 8.15 16.05 0.87
N GLY A 120 7.55 15.90 2.05
CA GLY A 120 7.27 17.00 2.98
C GLY A 120 5.87 17.59 2.84
N ASP A 121 5.14 17.30 1.77
CA ASP A 121 3.71 17.64 1.67
C ASP A 121 2.95 16.98 2.84
N GLY A 122 2.22 17.77 3.63
CA GLY A 122 1.49 17.30 4.81
C GLY A 122 2.37 16.91 6.00
N TRP A 123 3.66 17.27 6.00
CA TRP A 123 4.56 17.08 7.13
C TRP A 123 4.53 18.26 8.11
N ILE A 124 5.34 18.19 9.17
CA ILE A 124 5.43 19.21 10.22
C ILE A 124 5.72 20.59 9.59
N GLY A 125 4.85 21.56 9.89
CA GLY A 125 4.94 22.93 9.35
C GLY A 125 4.13 23.17 8.06
N ASP A 126 3.48 22.13 7.52
CA ASP A 126 2.61 22.20 6.34
C ASP A 126 1.19 21.69 6.65
N PRO A 127 0.40 22.43 7.45
CA PRO A 127 -1.00 22.07 7.70
C PRO A 127 -1.81 22.28 6.42
N THR A 128 -2.12 21.18 5.74
CA THR A 128 -2.93 21.16 4.53
C THR A 128 -4.09 20.19 4.69
N THR A 129 -5.29 20.61 4.27
CA THR A 129 -6.45 19.73 4.13
C THR A 129 -6.32 18.95 2.82
N TRP A 130 -6.48 17.64 2.90
CA TRP A 130 -6.36 16.74 1.75
C TRP A 130 -7.70 16.08 1.45
N GLU A 131 -8.16 16.21 0.20
CA GLU A 131 -9.25 15.40 -0.32
C GLU A 131 -8.65 14.18 -1.03
N LEU A 132 -8.82 13.00 -0.43
CA LEU A 132 -8.16 11.77 -0.88
C LEU A 132 -9.17 10.80 -1.47
N ASP A 133 -8.98 10.41 -2.74
CA ASP A 133 -9.72 9.30 -3.35
C ASP A 133 -9.08 7.96 -2.96
N VAL A 134 -9.19 7.64 -1.68
CA VAL A 134 -8.59 6.46 -1.04
C VAL A 134 -9.06 5.18 -1.71
N GLY A 135 -10.36 5.11 -2.02
CA GLY A 135 -10.97 3.95 -2.64
C GLY A 135 -10.38 3.67 -4.01
N ASN A 136 -10.35 4.67 -4.89
CA ASN A 136 -9.88 4.49 -6.26
C ASN A 136 -8.37 4.22 -6.30
N LEU A 137 -7.56 4.89 -5.48
CA LEU A 137 -6.12 4.60 -5.39
C LEU A 137 -5.90 3.12 -5.03
N SER A 138 -6.51 2.65 -3.93
CA SER A 138 -6.29 1.26 -3.48
C SER A 138 -6.90 0.22 -4.41
N GLN A 139 -7.90 0.57 -5.22
CA GLN A 139 -8.36 -0.28 -6.32
C GLN A 139 -7.35 -0.38 -7.47
N SER A 140 -6.64 0.70 -7.77
CA SER A 140 -5.61 0.72 -8.82
C SER A 140 -4.32 0.04 -8.38
N LEU A 141 -3.97 0.07 -7.09
CA LEU A 141 -2.74 -0.53 -6.60
C LEU A 141 -2.65 -2.05 -6.86
N TYR A 142 -1.41 -2.53 -7.03
CA TYR A 142 -1.12 -3.95 -7.20
C TYR A 142 -1.38 -4.69 -5.89
N PHE A 143 -2.19 -5.75 -5.97
CA PHE A 143 -2.35 -6.77 -4.95
C PHE A 143 -2.39 -8.13 -5.64
N TYR A 144 -1.68 -9.08 -5.08
CA TYR A 144 -1.47 -10.41 -5.58
C TYR A 144 -2.78 -11.20 -5.65
N GLN A 145 -2.87 -11.99 -6.71
CA GLN A 145 -3.94 -12.92 -6.97
C GLN A 145 -3.35 -14.11 -7.75
N ASP A 146 -3.72 -15.33 -7.36
CA ASP A 146 -3.25 -16.53 -8.04
C ASP A 146 -3.71 -16.51 -9.50
N PRO A 147 -2.80 -16.73 -10.48
CA PRO A 147 -3.15 -16.81 -11.88
C PRO A 147 -4.27 -17.81 -12.17
N GLY A 148 -5.18 -17.46 -13.09
CA GLY A 148 -6.29 -18.33 -13.49
C GLY A 148 -7.47 -18.38 -12.51
N THR A 149 -7.41 -17.67 -11.38
CA THR A 149 -8.52 -17.58 -10.42
C THR A 149 -9.50 -16.45 -10.75
N THR A 150 -10.69 -16.48 -10.15
CA THR A 150 -11.71 -15.45 -10.37
C THR A 150 -11.27 -14.14 -9.71
N PRO A 151 -11.25 -12.98 -10.40
CA PRO A 151 -10.82 -11.71 -9.81
C PRO A 151 -11.51 -11.40 -8.47
N ALA A 152 -10.72 -11.02 -7.47
CA ALA A 152 -11.26 -10.67 -6.16
C ALA A 152 -12.17 -9.43 -6.26
N ARG A 153 -13.34 -9.49 -5.64
CA ARG A 153 -14.12 -8.26 -5.38
C ARG A 153 -13.55 -7.56 -4.17
N ARG A 154 -12.69 -6.56 -4.41
CA ARG A 154 -12.05 -5.74 -3.37
C ARG A 154 -13.09 -4.87 -2.65
N LYS A 155 -13.37 -5.19 -1.40
CA LYS A 155 -14.24 -4.43 -0.50
C LYS A 155 -13.43 -3.92 0.68
N TRP A 156 -13.06 -2.64 0.66
CA TRP A 156 -12.30 -2.03 1.74
C TRP A 156 -13.18 -1.84 2.98
N THR A 157 -12.73 -2.36 4.13
CA THR A 157 -13.54 -2.47 5.35
C THR A 157 -13.04 -1.58 6.49
N SER A 158 -11.82 -1.08 6.41
CA SER A 158 -11.23 -0.21 7.43
C SER A 158 -10.43 0.91 6.78
N ILE A 159 -10.51 2.10 7.35
CA ILE A 159 -9.59 3.21 7.11
C ILE A 159 -9.01 3.54 8.47
N ASN A 160 -7.68 3.56 8.58
CA ASN A 160 -7.01 3.99 9.80
C ASN A 160 -6.04 5.14 9.51
N LEU A 161 -5.81 5.93 10.55
CA LEU A 161 -4.94 7.09 10.52
C LEU A 161 -4.20 7.15 11.85
N GLY A 162 -2.89 7.34 11.77
CA GLY A 162 -2.04 7.45 12.93
C GLY A 162 -0.57 7.48 12.53
N THR A 163 0.26 7.47 13.55
CA THR A 163 1.72 7.43 13.44
C THR A 163 2.22 6.05 13.85
N GLU A 164 2.77 5.29 12.91
CA GLU A 164 3.52 4.10 13.24
C GLU A 164 4.86 4.51 13.89
N ILE A 165 5.18 3.91 15.03
CA ILE A 165 6.39 4.18 15.79
C ILE A 165 7.19 2.89 15.94
N TYR A 166 8.44 2.90 15.49
CA TYR A 166 9.33 1.76 15.67
C TYR A 166 9.73 1.64 17.15
N LYS A 167 10.03 0.41 17.56
CA LYS A 167 10.49 0.10 18.91
C LYS A 167 11.95 0.54 19.09
N ASP A 168 12.15 1.83 19.31
CA ASP A 168 13.43 2.44 19.66
C ASP A 168 13.31 3.17 21.03
N PRO A 169 14.31 3.11 21.91
CA PRO A 169 14.30 3.90 23.14
C PRO A 169 14.10 5.42 22.89
N ASN A 170 13.33 6.06 23.77
CA ASN A 170 13.13 7.52 23.84
C ASN A 170 12.47 8.18 22.62
N GLN A 171 11.58 7.47 21.91
CA GLN A 171 10.77 8.06 20.84
C GLN A 171 9.57 8.82 21.42
N VAL A 172 9.35 10.04 20.93
CA VAL A 172 8.14 10.84 21.18
C VAL A 172 7.58 11.24 19.82
N ALA A 173 6.32 10.89 19.56
CA ALA A 173 5.60 11.32 18.38
C ALA A 173 4.45 12.24 18.80
N GLU A 174 4.36 13.40 18.16
CA GLU A 174 3.25 14.33 18.30
C GLU A 174 2.63 14.55 16.93
N TRP A 175 1.31 14.43 16.84
CA TRP A 175 0.57 14.66 15.63
C TRP A 175 -0.81 15.21 15.97
N THR A 176 -1.37 15.99 15.04
CA THR A 176 -2.70 16.55 15.15
C THR A 176 -3.44 16.28 13.85
N VAL A 177 -4.69 15.83 13.96
CA VAL A 177 -5.63 15.73 12.85
C VAL A 177 -6.90 16.44 13.28
N THR A 178 -7.39 17.31 12.41
CA THR A 178 -8.68 17.99 12.57
C THR A 178 -9.51 17.76 11.30
N ASP A 179 -10.82 17.97 11.41
CA ASP A 179 -11.74 17.97 10.25
C ASP A 179 -11.65 16.70 9.39
N PHE A 180 -11.60 15.53 10.07
CA PHE A 180 -11.50 14.22 9.41
C PHE A 180 -12.88 13.66 9.08
N ASP A 181 -13.26 13.79 7.81
CA ASP A 181 -14.50 13.26 7.26
C ASP A 181 -14.25 12.05 6.34
N ILE A 182 -15.12 11.04 6.43
CA ILE A 182 -15.15 9.91 5.49
C ILE A 182 -16.40 10.02 4.63
N LEU A 183 -16.21 10.35 3.35
CA LEU A 183 -17.28 10.45 2.38
C LEU A 183 -17.40 9.14 1.59
N VAL A 184 -18.51 8.43 1.75
CA VAL A 184 -18.82 7.21 0.97
C VAL A 184 -19.80 7.59 -0.14
N PRO A 185 -19.36 7.68 -1.42
CA PRO A 185 -20.26 7.97 -2.52
C PRO A 185 -21.32 6.86 -2.68
N LYS A 186 -22.52 7.27 -3.08
CA LYS A 186 -23.68 6.37 -3.26
C LYS A 186 -23.55 5.48 -4.48
#